data_AF-A0A1H0DDR6-F1
#
_entry.id   AF-A0A1H0DDR6-F1
#
_cell.length_a   1.000
_cell.length_b   1.000
_cell.length_c   1.000
_cell.angle_alpha   90.00
_cell.angle_beta   90.00
_cell.angle_gamma   90.00
#
_symmetry.space_group_name_H-M   'P 1'
#
loop_
_entity.id
_entity.type
_entity.pdbx_description
1 polymer ?
#
loop_
_entity_poly.entity_id
_entity_poly.type
_entity_poly.pdbx_seq_one_letter_code
_entity_poly.pdbx_strand_id
1 'polypeptide(L)'
;MDRPSEQTILVWGHRTERPSATVWNIGPSHAEQTAAVWPSLRHAINYAIGMQPDREAMGLHPWIRTPQGHVYSPATVALMATVMFEADNPEHRRAAA
;
A
#
# COMPACT_ATOMS: atom_id res chain seq x y z
N MET A 1 -7.29 16.76 -21.20
CA MET A 1 -6.32 16.65 -20.10
C MET A 1 -6.85 15.61 -19.14
N ASP A 2 -6.31 14.39 -19.19
CA ASP A 2 -6.65 13.32 -18.24
C ASP A 2 -6.33 13.78 -16.82
N ARG A 3 -7.26 13.63 -15.88
CA ARG A 3 -7.01 13.93 -14.46
C ARG A 3 -5.97 12.93 -13.92
N PRO A 4 -4.78 13.36 -13.45
CA PRO A 4 -3.75 12.40 -13.06
C PRO A 4 -3.91 11.78 -11.65
N SER A 5 -5.11 11.68 -11.05
CA SER A 5 -5.19 11.62 -9.57
C SER A 5 -6.33 10.81 -8.93
N GLU A 6 -6.64 9.61 -9.44
CA GLU A 6 -7.57 8.68 -8.74
C GLU A 6 -6.94 7.35 -8.30
N GLN A 7 -5.62 7.23 -8.37
CA GLN A 7 -4.95 5.95 -8.19
C GLN A 7 -4.20 5.86 -6.86
N THR A 8 -4.34 4.72 -6.19
CA THR A 8 -3.53 4.38 -5.01
C THR A 8 -2.16 3.93 -5.47
N ILE A 9 -1.10 4.39 -4.81
CA ILE A 9 0.28 4.06 -5.17
C ILE A 9 0.94 3.35 -4.01
N LEU A 10 1.52 2.18 -4.27
CA LEU A 10 2.34 1.41 -3.34
C LEU A 10 3.81 1.56 -3.73
N VAL A 11 4.66 1.92 -2.77
CA VAL A 11 6.12 1.89 -2.91
C VAL A 11 6.72 1.03 -1.81
N TRP A 12 7.89 0.49 -2.09
CA TRP A 12 8.69 -0.25 -1.12
C TRP A 12 9.87 0.61 -0.68
N GLY A 13 10.01 0.83 0.63
CA GLY A 13 11.03 1.74 1.15
C GLY A 13 11.45 1.38 2.57
N HIS A 14 12.21 2.28 3.19
CA HIS A 14 12.67 2.11 4.57
C HIS A 14 11.50 2.05 5.57
N ARG A 15 11.67 1.36 6.69
CA ARG A 15 10.58 1.16 7.67
C ARG A 15 10.06 2.46 8.29
N THR A 16 10.96 3.38 8.60
CA THR A 16 10.66 4.58 9.40
C THR A 16 10.94 5.88 8.66
N GLU A 17 11.60 5.83 7.51
CA GLU A 17 11.91 7.03 6.74
C GLU A 17 10.87 7.22 5.64
N ARG A 18 10.16 8.34 5.73
CA ARG A 18 9.14 8.68 4.75
C ARG A 18 9.78 8.80 3.36
N PRO A 19 9.23 8.14 2.34
CA PRO A 19 9.78 8.22 1.00
C PRO A 19 9.71 9.66 0.45
N SER A 20 10.76 10.08 -0.26
CA SER A 20 10.82 11.39 -0.90
C SER A 20 9.70 11.58 -1.94
N ALA A 21 9.40 12.82 -2.31
CA ALA A 21 8.36 13.11 -3.28
C ALA A 21 8.57 12.39 -4.65
N THR A 22 9.83 12.19 -5.05
CA THR A 22 10.19 11.64 -6.35
C THR A 22 9.86 10.16 -6.50
N VAL A 23 9.92 9.36 -5.44
CA VAL A 23 9.62 7.91 -5.53
C VAL A 23 8.16 7.60 -5.83
N TRP A 24 7.28 8.60 -5.66
CA TRP A 24 5.86 8.48 -5.94
C TRP A 24 5.52 8.80 -7.40
N ASN A 25 6.51 9.21 -8.19
CA ASN A 25 6.36 9.41 -9.61
C ASN A 25 6.53 8.07 -10.30
N ILE A 26 5.47 7.63 -10.98
CA ILE A 26 5.50 6.40 -11.77
C ILE A 26 6.19 6.76 -13.09
N GLY A 27 7.44 6.33 -13.24
CA GLY A 27 8.19 6.50 -14.48
C GLY A 27 7.51 5.80 -15.66
N PRO A 28 7.82 6.21 -16.90
CA PRO A 28 7.21 5.66 -18.12
C PRO A 28 7.61 4.20 -18.38
N SER A 29 8.65 3.69 -17.71
CA SER A 29 9.16 2.34 -17.92
C SER A 29 9.09 1.47 -16.66
N HIS A 30 8.90 0.17 -16.86
CA HIS A 30 8.88 -0.83 -15.78
C HIS A 30 10.20 -0.89 -14.99
N ALA A 31 11.31 -0.53 -15.63
CA ALA A 31 12.64 -0.47 -15.01
C ALA A 31 12.81 0.72 -14.04
N GLU A 32 12.02 1.79 -14.23
CA GLU A 32 12.02 2.99 -13.37
C GLU A 32 10.89 2.95 -12.32
N GLN A 33 10.00 1.97 -12.40
CA GLN A 33 8.87 1.84 -11.48
C GLN A 33 9.31 1.27 -10.14
N THR A 34 9.62 2.15 -9.20
CA THR A 34 9.68 1.84 -7.76
C THR A 34 8.29 1.82 -7.10
N ALA A 35 7.26 2.15 -7.89
CA ALA A 35 5.90 2.42 -7.46
C ALA A 35 4.89 1.64 -8.31
N ALA A 36 4.00 0.89 -7.66
CA ALA A 36 2.91 0.17 -8.30
C ALA A 36 1.57 0.90 -8.11
N VAL A 37 0.82 1.03 -9.20
CA VAL A 37 -0.54 1.57 -9.21
C VAL A 37 -1.54 0.51 -8.80
N TRP A 38 -2.48 0.89 -7.94
CA TRP A 38 -3.56 0.03 -7.48
C TRP A 38 -4.93 0.69 -7.64
N PRO A 39 -5.96 -0.09 -8.01
CA PRO A 39 -7.34 0.42 -8.13
C PRO A 39 -7.92 0.95 -6.81
N SER A 40 -7.45 0.43 -5.67
CA SER A 40 -7.88 0.91 -4.36
C SER A 40 -6.87 0.60 -3.26
N LEU A 41 -7.06 1.25 -2.11
CA LEU A 41 -6.29 1.00 -0.88
C LEU A 41 -6.33 -0.48 -0.47
N ARG A 42 -7.50 -1.12 -0.57
CA ARG A 42 -7.67 -2.55 -0.25
C ARG A 42 -6.82 -3.45 -1.15
N HIS A 43 -6.79 -3.18 -2.45
CA HIS A 43 -5.96 -3.97 -3.37
C HIS A 43 -4.45 -3.78 -3.09
N ALA A 44 -4.03 -2.54 -2.83
CA ALA A 44 -2.65 -2.24 -2.47
C ALA A 44 -2.22 -2.95 -1.18
N ILE A 45 -3.08 -2.94 -0.14
CA ILE A 45 -2.81 -3.62 1.14
C ILE A 45 -2.73 -5.14 0.94
N ASN A 46 -3.70 -5.76 0.25
CA ASN A 46 -3.69 -7.20 0.01
C ASN A 46 -2.41 -7.66 -0.71
N TYR A 47 -1.99 -6.91 -1.74
CA TYR A 47 -0.74 -7.19 -2.45
C TYR A 47 0.48 -7.00 -1.54
N ALA A 48 0.52 -5.90 -0.78
CA ALA A 48 1.63 -5.62 0.13
C ALA A 48 1.82 -6.75 1.15
N ILE A 49 0.74 -7.24 1.78
CA ILE A 49 0.83 -8.35 2.73
C ILE A 49 1.26 -9.64 2.03
N GLY A 50 0.71 -9.94 0.86
CA GLY A 50 1.10 -11.14 0.09
C GLY A 50 2.58 -11.18 -0.27
N MET A 51 3.17 -10.01 -0.56
CA MET A 51 4.60 -9.86 -0.89
C MET A 51 5.50 -9.58 0.31
N GLN A 52 4.94 -9.35 1.50
CA GLN A 52 5.69 -8.85 2.65
C GLN A 52 6.87 -9.75 3.06
N PRO A 53 6.76 -11.10 3.09
CA PRO A 53 7.88 -11.96 3.43
C PRO A 53 9.11 -11.76 2.51
N ASP A 54 8.88 -11.67 1.20
CA ASP A 54 9.95 -11.49 0.22
C ASP A 54 10.60 -10.09 0.34
N ARG A 55 9.77 -9.08 0.60
CA ARG A 55 10.21 -7.68 0.69
C ARG A 55 10.96 -7.39 1.98
N GLU A 56 10.52 -7.98 3.09
CA GLU A 56 11.21 -7.85 4.38
C GLU A 56 12.58 -8.52 4.39
N ALA A 57 12.77 -9.62 3.65
CA ALA A 57 14.08 -10.22 3.44
C ALA A 57 15.09 -9.25 2.77
N MET A 58 14.58 -8.24 2.06
CA MET A 58 15.37 -7.16 1.45
C MET A 58 15.40 -5.87 2.28
N GLY A 59 14.83 -5.87 3.50
CA GLY A 59 14.72 -4.68 4.34
C GLY A 59 13.70 -3.64 3.83
N LEU A 60 12.80 -4.05 2.94
CA LEU A 60 11.83 -3.17 2.30
C LEU A 60 10.43 -3.29 2.93
N HIS A 61 9.78 -2.15 3.10
CA HIS A 61 8.50 -2.03 3.77
C HIS A 61 7.47 -1.23 2.94
N PRO A 62 6.17 -1.55 3.06
CA PRO A 62 5.15 -0.96 2.20
C PRO A 62 4.77 0.45 2.67
N TRP A 63 4.81 1.40 1.75
CA TRP A 63 4.24 2.74 1.92
C TRP A 63 3.16 2.97 0.87
N ILE A 64 2.02 3.51 1.28
CA ILE A 64 0.88 3.71 0.38
C ILE A 64 0.50 5.19 0.33
N ARG A 65 0.42 5.75 -0.88
CA ARG A 65 -0.18 7.07 -1.13
C ARG A 65 -1.57 6.92 -1.71
N THR A 66 -2.57 7.54 -1.08
CA THR A 66 -3.95 7.57 -1.60
C THR A 66 -4.10 8.66 -2.66
N PRO A 67 -5.18 8.62 -3.47
CA PRO A 67 -5.48 9.67 -4.43
C PRO A 67 -5.60 11.07 -3.81
N GLN A 68 -6.07 11.13 -2.56
CA GLN A 68 -6.20 12.38 -1.79
C GLN A 68 -4.85 12.91 -1.27
N GLY A 69 -3.75 12.20 -1.52
CA GLY A 69 -2.40 12.58 -1.10
C GLY A 69 -2.01 12.12 0.30
N HIS A 70 -2.88 11.37 1.00
CA HIS A 70 -2.50 10.77 2.28
C HIS A 70 -1.41 9.73 2.07
N VAL A 71 -0.40 9.72 2.93
CA VAL A 71 0.69 8.73 2.91
C VAL A 71 0.61 7.91 4.18
N TYR A 72 0.44 6.61 4.03
CA TYR A 72 0.42 5.64 5.12
C TYR A 72 1.78 4.99 5.28
N SER A 73 2.24 4.98 6.53
CA SER A 73 3.49 4.33 6.94
C SER A 73 3.35 2.81 6.98
N PRO A 74 4.46 2.04 7.00
CA PRO A 74 4.43 0.59 7.14
C PRO A 74 3.64 0.12 8.35
N ALA A 75 3.76 0.81 9.49
CA ALA A 75 3.01 0.49 10.70
C ALA A 75 1.50 0.70 10.51
N THR A 76 1.12 1.79 9.85
CA THR A 76 -0.29 2.08 9.52
C THR A 76 -0.85 1.04 8.55
N VAL A 77 -0.08 0.66 7.52
CA VAL A 77 -0.47 -0.37 6.55
C VAL A 77 -0.68 -1.72 7.24
N ALA A 78 0.23 -2.12 8.14
CA ALA A 78 0.09 -3.35 8.93
C ALA A 78 -1.17 -3.32 9.81
N LEU A 79 -1.44 -2.21 10.51
CA LEU A 79 -2.64 -2.07 11.32
C LEU A 79 -3.91 -2.15 10.47
N MET A 80 -3.95 -1.45 9.34
CA MET A 80 -5.09 -1.52 8.41
C MET A 80 -5.30 -2.94 7.89
N ALA A 81 -4.24 -3.67 7.57
CA ALA A 81 -4.32 -5.06 7.16
C ALA A 81 -4.93 -5.95 8.25
N THR A 82 -4.49 -5.82 9.49
CA THR A 82 -5.06 -6.54 10.64
C THR A 82 -6.55 -6.30 10.76
N VAL A 83 -6.98 -5.03 10.79
CA VAL A 83 -8.40 -4.66 10.89
C VAL A 83 -9.21 -5.20 9.71
N MET A 84 -8.66 -5.14 8.50
CA MET A 84 -9.32 -5.65 7.30
C MET A 84 -9.53 -7.17 7.37
N PHE A 85 -8.52 -7.94 7.77
CA PHE A 85 -8.64 -9.40 7.86
C PHE A 85 -9.55 -9.83 9.01
N GLU A 86 -9.56 -9.10 10.12
CA GLU A 86 -10.51 -9.32 11.22
C GLU A 86 -11.96 -9.09 10.78
N ALA A 87 -12.23 -8.04 10.00
CA ALA A 87 -13.55 -7.76 9.44
C ALA A 87 -13.98 -8.78 8.36
N ASP A 88 -13.01 -9.35 7.65
CA ASP A 88 -13.26 -10.40 6.67
C ASP A 88 -13.56 -11.77 7.32
N ASN A 89 -13.26 -11.96 8.61
CA ASN A 89 -13.57 -13.18 9.35
C ASN A 89 -15.10 -13.37 9.48
N PRO A 90 -15.66 -14.46 8.91
CA PRO A 90 -17.11 -14.70 8.90
C PRO A 90 -17.72 -14.89 10.30
N GLU A 91 -16.93 -15.26 11.31
CA GLU A 91 -17.40 -15.42 12.70
C GLU A 91 -17.76 -14.09 13.35
N HIS A 92 -16.97 -13.03 13.09
CA HIS A 92 -17.25 -11.68 13.60
C HIS A 92 -18.43 -11.01 12.86
N ARG A 93 -18.63 -11.31 11.58
CA ARG A 93 -19.72 -10.73 10.78
C ARG A 93 -21.11 -11.21 11.23
N ARG A 94 -21.19 -12.38 11.86
CA ARG A 94 -22.45 -12.95 12.41
C ARG A 94 -22.82 -12.42 13.78
N ALA A 95 -21.85 -11.90 14.55
CA ALA A 95 -22.10 -11.35 15.90
C ALA A 95 -22.64 -9.90 15.87
N ALA A 96 -22.60 -9.24 14.72
CA ALA A 96 -23.04 -7.85 14.54
C ALA A 96 -24.36 -7.70 13.76
N ALA A 97 -25.07 -8.82 13.49
CA ALA A 97 -26.37 -8.87 12.82
C ALA A 97 -27.44 -9.36 13.78
#